data_AF-A0ABD6CBP9-F1
#
_entry.id   AF-A0ABD6CBP9-F1
#
_cell.length_a   1.000
_cell.length_b   1.000
_cell.length_c   1.000
_cell.angle_alpha   90.00
_cell.angle_beta   90.00
_cell.angle_gamma   90.00
#
_symmetry.space_group_name_H-M   'P 1'
#
loop_
_entity.id
_entity.type
_entity.pdbx_description
1 polymer ?
#
loop_
_entity_poly.entity_id
_entity_poly.type
_entity_poly.pdbx_seq_one_letter_code
_entity_poly.pdbx_strand_id
1 'polypeptide(L)'
;MVSKTAALTAFALLTVLAIAGVTPASAHPADGNRTVRIAGVYPNPVADGDAGEFVVLQVDEPTSLRNWSLDDGERRVQLPDVTVQNHTVLSMAPNRTRNLTSRRVVHLTPGLQLANSGERLTLERGSTQVDSVRYTDAPEGERGRATARGLQWQSVGATNFPVVSGSGGQVRAFVLPDGSDVPAETIGTADDRIRLAGYTLTAQRIVDRLSNAANRGVDVQVLVDSSPVGGLTRREATALDRLVAEGVTVTVLGGDRARYEFHHAKYAVVDDRALVTTENWKAAGTGGHASRGWGVVVSDPRVVTGLAETFRADATWRDALPWPDYRQGRTFEPPQAPPANQTYPSRFDSRRVTAERIELLRAPDNAERRLVALIDNASESVRVEQMSIGGRRQPFLQAALRAARRGVRVRILLSSAWYVAEDNRRLIQWLNDRAAQENIPLKARMAAPRGRFEKIHAKGVVIDDEQVLVGSLNWNNHSARQNREVMLLLEGADVAEYYAAVFDADWQGGDWTLPLGLIGTLVVGLFVAVLLGRRIQFEAGDDARAGLGSGREV
;
A
#
# COMPACT_ATOMS: atom_id res chain seq x y z
N MET A 1 -8.91 -37.45 29.18
CA MET A 1 -10.18 -38.05 29.65
C MET A 1 -11.01 -36.97 30.33
N VAL A 2 -12.32 -37.01 30.08
CA VAL A 2 -13.43 -36.21 30.63
C VAL A 2 -13.67 -34.83 30.01
N SER A 3 -14.90 -34.74 29.50
CA SER A 3 -15.58 -33.68 28.77
C SER A 3 -16.32 -32.71 29.70
N LYS A 4 -16.83 -31.60 29.14
CA LYS A 4 -18.19 -31.01 29.30
C LYS A 4 -18.19 -29.58 28.70
N THR A 5 -18.80 -29.34 27.54
CA THR A 5 -20.21 -28.96 27.28
C THR A 5 -20.68 -27.62 27.87
N ALA A 6 -20.88 -26.67 26.96
CA ALA A 6 -21.92 -25.63 26.82
C ALA A 6 -22.79 -25.21 28.02
N ALA A 7 -22.94 -23.88 28.17
CA ALA A 7 -24.20 -23.26 28.56
C ALA A 7 -24.37 -21.91 27.83
N LEU A 8 -25.43 -21.81 27.04
CA LEU A 8 -26.01 -20.56 26.55
C LEU A 8 -26.53 -19.75 27.75
N THR A 9 -26.41 -18.42 27.68
CA THR A 9 -27.36 -17.56 28.39
C THR A 9 -27.61 -16.31 27.56
N ALA A 10 -28.85 -16.19 27.10
CA ALA A 10 -29.39 -15.03 26.43
C ALA A 10 -29.55 -13.88 27.43
N PHE A 11 -29.11 -12.69 27.06
CA PHE A 11 -29.53 -11.44 27.71
C PHE A 11 -30.22 -10.59 26.65
N ALA A 12 -31.56 -10.60 26.70
CA ALA A 12 -32.40 -9.61 26.05
C ALA A 12 -32.43 -8.37 26.94
N LEU A 13 -31.84 -7.26 26.50
CA LEU A 13 -32.05 -5.95 27.10
C LEU A 13 -32.95 -5.13 26.17
N LEU A 14 -34.21 -5.01 26.56
CA LEU A 14 -35.11 -3.98 26.05
C LEU A 14 -34.48 -2.61 26.36
N THR A 15 -34.15 -1.85 25.33
CA THR A 15 -33.83 -0.43 25.47
C THR A 15 -35.00 0.36 24.89
N VAL A 16 -35.74 1.02 25.77
CA VAL A 16 -36.81 1.98 25.43
C VAL A 16 -36.16 3.15 24.70
N LEU A 17 -36.56 3.38 23.44
CA LEU A 17 -36.21 4.56 22.67
C LEU A 17 -36.87 5.78 23.31
N ALA A 18 -36.11 6.54 24.11
CA ALA A 18 -36.40 7.93 24.37
C ALA A 18 -35.86 8.74 23.19
N ILE A 19 -36.76 9.21 22.33
CA ILE A 19 -36.46 10.15 21.24
C ILE A 19 -36.11 11.49 21.89
N ALA A 20 -34.85 11.66 22.30
CA ALA A 20 -34.28 12.98 22.54
C ALA A 20 -33.92 13.56 21.16
N GLY A 21 -34.56 14.66 20.80
CA GLY A 21 -34.34 15.35 19.53
C GLY A 21 -32.86 15.65 19.33
N VAL A 22 -32.25 14.92 18.39
CA VAL A 22 -30.95 15.28 17.81
C VAL A 22 -31.21 16.56 17.02
N THR A 23 -30.85 17.70 17.61
CA THR A 23 -30.70 18.94 16.86
C THR A 23 -29.63 18.68 15.80
N PRO A 24 -29.91 18.96 14.52
CA PRO A 24 -28.90 18.79 13.48
C PRO A 24 -27.72 19.71 13.81
N ALA A 25 -26.52 19.15 13.72
CA ALA A 25 -25.28 19.92 13.73
C ALA A 25 -25.44 21.11 12.79
N SER A 26 -25.21 22.31 13.31
CA SER A 26 -25.35 23.55 12.54
C SER A 26 -24.55 23.44 11.25
N ALA A 27 -25.28 23.45 10.14
CA ALA A 27 -24.72 23.51 8.81
C ALA A 27 -23.75 24.70 8.74
N HIS A 28 -22.53 24.46 8.26
CA HIS A 28 -21.66 25.55 7.83
C HIS A 28 -22.41 26.33 6.73
N PRO A 29 -22.58 27.65 6.87
CA PRO A 29 -23.11 28.45 5.77
C PRO A 29 -22.21 28.26 4.55
N ALA A 30 -22.82 27.94 3.41
CA ALA A 30 -22.17 27.93 2.12
C ALA A 30 -21.42 29.25 1.88
N ASP A 31 -20.29 29.18 1.17
CA ASP A 31 -19.34 30.26 0.83
C ASP A 31 -20.02 31.62 0.56
N GLY A 32 -20.22 32.39 1.63
CA GLY A 32 -20.76 33.75 1.59
C GLY A 32 -19.70 34.73 2.08
N ASN A 33 -19.01 35.39 1.15
CA ASN A 33 -18.33 36.70 1.28
C ASN A 33 -17.72 37.07 2.65
N ARG A 34 -17.04 36.15 3.34
CA ARG A 34 -16.33 36.43 4.60
C ARG A 34 -14.90 36.85 4.28
N THR A 35 -14.58 38.12 4.54
CA THR A 35 -13.25 38.70 4.30
C THR A 35 -12.13 38.09 5.16
N VAL A 36 -12.47 37.53 6.33
CA VAL A 36 -11.54 36.82 7.21
C VAL A 36 -12.22 35.58 7.80
N ARG A 37 -11.52 34.44 7.79
CA ARG A 37 -12.00 33.17 8.34
C ARG A 37 -10.88 32.32 8.94
N ILE A 38 -11.23 31.36 9.79
CA ILE A 38 -10.30 30.35 10.30
C ILE A 38 -10.11 29.28 9.22
N ALA A 39 -8.92 29.24 8.63
CA ALA A 39 -8.56 28.30 7.57
C ALA A 39 -7.99 26.97 8.10
N GLY A 40 -7.55 26.93 9.37
CA GLY A 40 -7.05 25.73 9.99
C GLY A 40 -6.41 25.94 11.35
N VAL A 41 -6.01 24.85 11.98
CA VAL A 41 -5.39 24.79 13.31
C VAL A 41 -4.27 23.75 13.34
N TYR A 42 -3.35 23.88 14.29
CA TYR A 42 -2.33 22.90 14.63
C TYR A 42 -2.17 22.87 16.15
N PRO A 43 -3.06 22.16 16.86
CA PRO A 43 -3.14 22.21 18.32
C PRO A 43 -2.18 21.25 19.03
N ASN A 44 -1.80 20.13 18.38
CA ASN A 44 -0.99 19.07 18.97
C ASN A 44 0.38 18.89 18.27
N PRO A 45 1.35 19.81 18.46
CA PRO A 45 2.71 19.61 17.96
C PRO A 45 3.46 18.49 18.66
N VAL A 46 4.34 17.80 17.92
CA VAL A 46 5.30 16.79 18.44
C VAL A 46 6.31 17.39 19.46
N ALA A 47 6.32 18.71 19.65
CA ALA A 47 7.26 19.36 20.56
C ALA A 47 6.67 19.42 21.97
N ASP A 48 7.50 19.15 22.98
CA ASP A 48 7.09 19.19 24.40
C ASP A 48 6.28 20.46 24.75
N GLY A 49 5.18 20.25 25.46
CA GLY A 49 4.26 21.32 25.86
C GLY A 49 3.58 22.02 24.69
N ASP A 50 3.38 21.31 23.58
CA ASP A 50 2.71 21.79 22.37
C ASP A 50 3.36 23.05 21.77
N ALA A 51 4.69 23.16 21.94
CA ALA A 51 5.44 24.35 21.55
C ALA A 51 5.44 24.54 20.03
N GLY A 52 4.77 25.59 19.57
CA GLY A 52 4.65 25.92 18.15
C GLY A 52 3.26 25.65 17.58
N GLU A 53 2.28 25.33 18.42
CA GLU A 53 0.86 25.32 18.06
C GLU A 53 0.45 26.63 17.38
N PHE A 54 -0.54 26.55 16.48
CA PHE A 54 -0.97 27.72 15.74
C PHE A 54 -2.39 27.64 15.17
N VAL A 55 -2.93 28.83 14.87
CA VAL A 55 -4.17 29.03 14.10
C VAL A 55 -3.82 29.66 12.76
N VAL A 56 -4.47 29.22 11.68
CA VAL A 56 -4.32 29.81 10.35
C VAL A 56 -5.56 30.63 10.02
N LEU A 57 -5.39 31.92 9.76
CA LEU A 57 -6.43 32.76 9.19
C LEU A 57 -6.28 32.80 7.67
N GLN A 58 -7.38 32.73 6.94
CA GLN A 58 -7.47 33.18 5.56
C GLN A 58 -8.11 34.57 5.54
N VAL A 59 -7.46 35.49 4.84
CA VAL A 59 -7.81 36.90 4.75
C VAL A 59 -7.77 37.27 3.27
N ASP A 60 -8.92 37.59 2.68
CA ASP A 60 -9.02 37.77 1.22
C ASP A 60 -8.47 39.14 0.79
N GLU A 61 -8.62 40.17 1.63
CA GLU A 61 -8.14 41.54 1.38
C GLU A 61 -7.32 42.06 2.57
N PRO A 62 -6.31 42.93 2.36
CA PRO A 62 -5.51 43.50 3.44
C PRO A 62 -6.37 44.04 4.59
N THR A 63 -6.31 43.38 5.75
CA THR A 63 -7.20 43.66 6.88
C THR A 63 -6.38 43.92 8.14
N SER A 64 -6.61 45.05 8.80
CA SER A 64 -6.10 45.29 10.17
C SER A 64 -6.84 44.39 11.14
N LEU A 65 -6.07 43.65 11.96
CA LEU A 65 -6.60 42.81 13.03
C LEU A 65 -6.94 43.61 14.31
N ARG A 66 -6.95 44.94 14.25
CA ARG A 66 -7.44 45.78 15.35
C ARG A 66 -8.90 45.45 15.67
N ASN A 67 -9.20 45.23 16.95
CA ASN A 67 -10.50 44.81 17.47
C ASN A 67 -10.94 43.39 17.06
N TRP A 68 -10.02 42.53 16.64
CA TRP A 68 -10.31 41.11 16.43
C TRP A 68 -9.83 40.29 17.62
N SER A 69 -10.55 39.21 17.94
CA SER A 69 -10.16 38.26 18.98
C SER A 69 -10.40 36.82 18.58
N LEU A 70 -9.62 35.92 19.18
CA LEU A 70 -9.87 34.48 19.21
C LEU A 70 -10.38 34.08 20.59
N ASP A 71 -11.35 33.18 20.63
CA ASP A 71 -11.98 32.67 21.84
C ASP A 71 -12.12 31.15 21.74
N ASP A 72 -11.50 30.42 22.66
CA ASP A 72 -11.56 28.95 22.75
C ASP A 72 -12.69 28.43 23.67
N GLY A 73 -13.44 29.34 24.30
CA GLY A 73 -14.47 29.05 25.30
C GLY A 73 -13.97 29.11 26.75
N GLU A 74 -12.66 29.10 26.98
CA GLU A 74 -12.03 29.28 28.29
C GLU A 74 -11.40 30.67 28.42
N ARG A 75 -10.81 31.16 27.33
CA ARG A 75 -10.06 32.39 27.25
C ARG A 75 -10.23 33.07 25.91
N ARG A 76 -10.41 34.39 26.00
CA ARG A 76 -10.42 35.31 24.86
C ARG A 76 -9.09 36.04 24.75
N VAL A 77 -8.47 35.99 23.57
CA VAL A 77 -7.21 36.65 23.25
C VAL A 77 -7.40 37.66 22.12
N GLN A 78 -7.00 38.90 22.38
CA GLN A 78 -6.99 39.96 21.36
C GLN A 78 -5.88 39.71 20.34
N LEU A 79 -6.21 39.86 19.06
CA LEU A 79 -5.24 39.76 17.98
C LEU A 79 -4.37 41.03 17.92
N PRO A 80 -3.11 40.90 17.51
CA PRO A 80 -2.19 42.04 17.42
C PRO A 80 -2.65 43.05 16.37
N ASP A 81 -2.44 44.35 16.62
CA ASP A 81 -2.76 45.41 15.66
C ASP A 81 -1.76 45.42 14.48
N VAL A 82 -1.96 44.50 13.56
CA VAL A 82 -1.18 44.34 12.34
C VAL A 82 -2.11 44.11 11.16
N THR A 83 -1.72 44.62 9.99
CA THR A 83 -2.40 44.29 8.73
C THR A 83 -1.90 42.96 8.19
N VAL A 84 -2.84 42.08 7.88
CA VAL A 84 -2.61 40.73 7.34
C VAL A 84 -3.37 40.54 6.03
N GLN A 85 -2.94 39.55 5.24
CA GLN A 85 -3.56 39.15 3.97
C GLN A 85 -3.21 37.69 3.67
N ASN A 86 -3.92 37.07 2.74
CA ASN A 86 -3.77 35.67 2.35
C ASN A 86 -3.89 34.73 3.55
N HIS A 87 -3.03 33.70 3.61
CA HIS A 87 -2.95 32.82 4.77
C HIS A 87 -1.91 33.33 5.76
N THR A 88 -2.36 33.75 6.95
CA THR A 88 -1.50 34.20 8.05
C THR A 88 -1.61 33.25 9.23
N VAL A 89 -0.48 32.94 9.86
CA VAL A 89 -0.38 32.02 10.99
C VAL A 89 -0.22 32.81 12.28
N LEU A 90 -1.06 32.53 13.27
CA LEU A 90 -1.02 33.10 14.60
C LEU A 90 -0.43 32.06 15.57
N SER A 91 0.62 32.41 16.30
CA SER A 91 1.24 31.50 17.28
C SER A 91 1.90 32.24 18.43
N MET A 92 1.86 31.64 19.62
CA MET A 92 2.60 32.08 20.80
C MET A 92 4.12 31.76 20.72
N ALA A 93 4.53 30.83 19.84
CA ALA A 93 5.93 30.41 19.71
C ALA A 93 6.45 30.60 18.28
N PRO A 94 6.52 31.85 17.76
CA PRO A 94 6.73 32.12 16.35
C PRO A 94 8.04 31.53 15.79
N ASN A 95 9.10 31.45 16.59
CA ASN A 95 10.37 30.84 16.17
C ASN A 95 10.25 29.34 15.92
N ARG A 96 9.46 28.62 16.74
CA ARG A 96 9.17 27.19 16.53
C ARG A 96 8.24 27.01 15.34
N THR A 97 7.20 27.84 15.22
CA THR A 97 6.21 27.75 14.16
C THR A 97 6.76 28.06 12.77
N ARG A 98 7.74 28.97 12.63
CA ARG A 98 8.40 29.25 11.34
C ARG A 98 9.06 28.02 10.72
N ASN A 99 9.43 27.03 11.55
CA ASN A 99 9.96 25.76 11.06
C ASN A 99 8.87 24.82 10.55
N LEU A 100 7.59 25.11 10.74
CA LEU A 100 6.46 24.23 10.37
C LEU A 100 5.66 24.74 9.17
N THR A 101 5.89 25.98 8.76
CA THR A 101 5.10 26.65 7.72
C THR A 101 5.92 27.70 6.99
N SER A 102 5.70 27.84 5.67
CA SER A 102 6.24 28.94 4.86
C SER A 102 5.39 30.21 4.92
N ARG A 103 4.22 30.16 5.59
CA ARG A 103 3.29 31.30 5.72
C ARG A 103 3.83 32.34 6.70
N ARG A 104 3.36 33.59 6.56
CA ARG A 104 3.68 34.67 7.50
C ARG A 104 3.21 34.28 8.90
N VAL A 105 4.14 34.24 9.85
CA VAL A 105 3.86 34.00 11.27
C VAL A 105 3.80 35.33 12.01
N VAL A 106 2.68 35.56 12.68
CA VAL A 106 2.40 36.70 13.56
C VAL A 106 2.36 36.18 14.98
N HIS A 107 3.07 36.86 15.88
CA HIS A 107 3.11 36.52 17.29
C HIS A 107 1.76 36.81 17.95
N LEU A 108 1.20 35.81 18.62
CA LEU A 108 0.00 35.94 19.44
C LEU A 108 0.42 36.18 20.89
N THR A 109 -0.15 37.20 21.53
CA THR A 109 0.11 37.50 22.95
C THR A 109 -0.26 36.29 23.82
N PRO A 110 0.50 35.98 24.89
CA PRO A 110 0.31 34.76 25.66
C PRO A 110 -1.12 34.58 26.19
N GLY A 111 -1.69 33.39 26.00
CA GLY A 111 -2.96 33.02 26.63
C GLY A 111 -3.93 32.17 25.81
N LEU A 112 -3.63 31.82 24.55
CA LEU A 112 -4.44 30.87 23.78
C LEU A 112 -3.65 29.57 23.66
N GLN A 113 -4.08 28.54 24.40
CA GLN A 113 -3.52 27.18 24.34
C GLN A 113 -4.60 26.26 23.80
N LEU A 114 -4.34 25.61 22.68
CA LEU A 114 -5.32 24.79 22.00
C LEU A 114 -5.40 23.41 22.65
N ALA A 115 -6.60 22.96 22.99
CA ALA A 115 -6.77 21.66 23.63
C ALA A 115 -6.58 20.46 22.66
N ASN A 116 -5.63 19.57 22.95
CA ASN A 116 -5.41 18.34 22.16
C ASN A 116 -6.64 17.42 22.11
N SER A 117 -7.46 17.38 23.17
CA SER A 117 -8.71 16.61 23.21
C SER A 117 -9.85 17.22 22.39
N GLY A 118 -9.72 18.49 21.97
CA GLY A 118 -10.73 19.18 21.17
C GLY A 118 -11.23 20.48 21.77
N GLU A 119 -11.65 21.38 20.89
CA GLU A 119 -12.05 22.73 21.24
C GLU A 119 -13.01 23.32 20.20
N ARG A 120 -13.73 24.38 20.60
CA ARG A 120 -14.41 25.29 19.67
C ARG A 120 -13.69 26.63 19.68
N LEU A 121 -12.97 26.91 18.59
CA LEU A 121 -12.31 28.19 18.40
C LEU A 121 -13.22 29.14 17.61
N THR A 122 -13.43 30.33 18.14
CA THR A 122 -14.30 31.36 17.59
C THR A 122 -13.48 32.59 17.24
N LEU A 123 -13.65 33.09 16.01
CA LEU A 123 -13.06 34.35 15.55
C LEU A 123 -14.11 35.44 15.64
N GLU A 124 -13.78 36.52 16.34
CA GLU A 124 -14.69 37.63 16.61
C GLU A 124 -14.10 38.97 16.14
N ARG A 125 -14.99 39.90 15.80
CA ARG A 125 -14.68 41.32 15.58
C ARG A 125 -15.55 42.16 16.50
N GLY A 126 -14.94 42.78 17.51
CA GLY A 126 -15.68 43.42 18.60
C GLY A 126 -16.49 42.38 19.39
N SER A 127 -17.82 42.49 19.36
CA SER A 127 -18.75 41.53 20.00
C SER A 127 -19.43 40.59 19.01
N THR A 128 -19.04 40.63 17.73
CA THR A 128 -19.68 39.83 16.68
C THR A 128 -18.79 38.65 16.31
N GLN A 129 -19.33 37.44 16.43
CA GLN A 129 -18.72 36.24 15.89
C GLN A 129 -18.71 36.30 14.35
N VAL A 130 -17.51 36.19 13.77
CA VAL A 130 -17.27 36.20 12.32
C VAL A 130 -17.17 34.78 11.78
N ASP A 131 -16.46 33.92 12.50
CA ASP A 131 -16.25 32.53 12.10
C ASP A 131 -16.00 31.62 13.30
N SER A 132 -16.10 30.31 13.11
CA SER A 132 -15.69 29.34 14.13
C SER A 132 -15.32 28.00 13.53
N VAL A 133 -14.38 27.32 14.17
CA VAL A 133 -14.04 25.93 13.88
C VAL A 133 -14.15 25.09 15.15
N ARG A 134 -14.55 23.83 15.01
CA ARG A 134 -14.57 22.86 16.10
C ARG A 134 -13.80 21.62 15.71
N TYR A 135 -13.10 21.05 16.67
CA TYR A 135 -12.42 19.78 16.52
C TYR A 135 -12.45 18.95 17.80
N THR A 136 -12.11 17.67 17.66
CA THR A 136 -12.00 16.68 18.73
C THR A 136 -10.79 15.82 18.43
N ASP A 137 -10.07 15.40 19.47
CA ASP A 137 -8.95 14.46 19.40
C ASP A 137 -7.95 14.83 18.29
N ALA A 138 -7.30 15.97 18.43
CA ALA A 138 -6.34 16.44 17.46
C ALA A 138 -5.13 15.49 17.39
N PRO A 139 -4.83 14.91 16.21
CA PRO A 139 -3.69 14.02 16.07
C PRO A 139 -2.37 14.78 16.25
N GLU A 140 -1.45 14.17 16.98
CA GLU A 140 -0.10 14.70 17.16
C GLU A 140 0.59 14.83 15.80
N GLY A 141 1.23 15.98 15.55
CA GLY A 141 1.95 16.19 14.29
C GLY A 141 1.08 16.52 13.09
N GLU A 142 -0.25 16.60 13.23
CA GLU A 142 -1.18 16.91 12.13
C GLU A 142 -1.82 18.29 12.22
N ARG A 143 -1.86 19.00 11.08
CA ARG A 143 -2.60 20.25 10.91
C ARG A 143 -4.02 19.97 10.41
N GLY A 144 -5.01 20.59 11.05
CA GLY A 144 -6.40 20.53 10.61
C GLY A 144 -6.68 21.67 9.63
N ARG A 145 -7.07 21.34 8.39
CA ARG A 145 -7.56 22.32 7.40
C ARG A 145 -9.08 22.41 7.49
N ALA A 146 -9.61 23.62 7.60
CA ALA A 146 -11.05 23.85 7.60
C ALA A 146 -11.65 23.57 6.21
N THR A 147 -12.75 22.82 6.19
CA THR A 147 -13.56 22.51 5.00
C THR A 147 -15.04 22.67 5.32
N ALA A 148 -15.91 22.66 4.31
CA ALA A 148 -17.36 22.69 4.51
C ALA A 148 -17.91 21.51 5.34
N ARG A 149 -17.13 20.43 5.50
CA ARG A 149 -17.49 19.22 6.27
C ARG A 149 -16.78 19.15 7.64
N GLY A 150 -16.08 20.19 8.06
CA GLY A 150 -15.25 20.23 9.27
C GLY A 150 -13.76 20.21 8.98
N LEU A 151 -12.94 19.88 10.00
CA LEU A 151 -11.49 19.78 9.83
C LEU A 151 -11.09 18.50 9.09
N GLN A 152 -10.20 18.67 8.11
CA GLN A 152 -9.46 17.57 7.50
C GLN A 152 -8.02 17.62 8.00
N TRP A 153 -7.60 16.58 8.70
CA TRP A 153 -6.25 16.46 9.25
C TRP A 153 -5.24 15.99 8.19
N GLN A 154 -4.01 16.48 8.32
CA GLN A 154 -2.89 16.11 7.47
C GLN A 154 -1.58 16.33 8.25
N SER A 155 -0.66 15.37 8.20
CA SER A 155 0.68 15.51 8.80
C SER A 155 1.43 16.75 8.31
N VAL A 156 2.15 17.41 9.21
CA VAL A 156 3.02 18.53 8.84
C VAL A 156 4.13 18.04 7.91
N GLY A 157 4.25 18.67 6.74
CA GLY A 157 5.21 18.28 5.71
C GLY A 157 4.70 17.22 4.73
N ALA A 158 3.46 16.77 4.87
CA ALA A 158 2.81 15.93 3.87
C ALA A 158 2.85 16.59 2.47
N THR A 159 3.09 15.77 1.46
CA THR A 159 3.19 16.21 0.07
C THR A 159 1.83 16.42 -0.57
N ASN A 160 1.82 17.05 -1.75
CA ASN A 160 0.66 17.16 -2.61
C ASN A 160 1.13 17.22 -4.07
N PHE A 161 1.84 16.18 -4.50
CA PHE A 161 2.36 16.10 -5.85
C PHE A 161 1.23 15.98 -6.88
N PRO A 162 1.31 16.70 -8.01
CA PRO A 162 0.40 16.48 -9.13
C PRO A 162 0.70 15.13 -9.80
N VAL A 163 -0.26 14.57 -10.52
CA VAL A 163 0.00 13.45 -11.44
C VAL A 163 1.10 13.87 -12.43
N VAL A 164 2.10 13.02 -12.63
CA VAL A 164 3.16 13.26 -13.61
C VAL A 164 2.85 12.40 -14.83
N SER A 165 2.65 13.02 -15.98
CA SER A 165 2.37 12.33 -17.25
C SER A 165 3.60 12.42 -18.17
N GLY A 166 4.12 11.25 -18.52
CA GLY A 166 5.17 11.03 -19.51
C GLY A 166 4.60 10.68 -20.89
N SER A 167 5.44 10.77 -21.92
CA SER A 167 5.10 10.40 -23.31
C SER A 167 5.16 8.90 -23.57
N GLY A 168 5.57 8.10 -22.59
CA GLY A 168 5.74 6.66 -22.77
C GLY A 168 7.03 6.29 -23.51
N GLY A 169 7.00 5.19 -24.23
CA GLY A 169 8.14 4.60 -24.92
C GLY A 169 8.29 3.11 -24.62
N GLN A 170 9.48 2.58 -24.91
CA GLN A 170 9.80 1.18 -24.62
C GLN A 170 9.94 0.94 -23.11
N VAL A 171 9.19 -0.03 -22.60
CA VAL A 171 9.26 -0.48 -21.20
C VAL A 171 9.61 -1.96 -21.15
N ARG A 172 10.26 -2.41 -20.07
CA ARG A 172 10.48 -3.85 -19.81
C ARG A 172 9.46 -4.32 -18.78
N ALA A 173 8.38 -4.92 -19.23
CA ALA A 173 7.37 -5.55 -18.38
C ALA A 173 7.88 -6.91 -17.89
N PHE A 174 7.63 -7.22 -16.62
CA PHE A 174 7.98 -8.51 -16.04
C PHE A 174 7.05 -8.89 -14.88
N VAL A 175 7.03 -10.18 -14.56
CA VAL A 175 6.37 -10.70 -13.38
C VAL A 175 7.32 -11.58 -12.60
N LEU A 176 7.13 -11.60 -11.29
CA LEU A 176 7.87 -12.47 -10.37
C LEU A 176 6.99 -13.67 -10.08
N PRO A 177 7.55 -14.88 -9.97
CA PRO A 177 8.98 -15.13 -9.87
C PRO A 177 9.75 -15.30 -11.20
N ASP A 178 9.05 -15.26 -12.34
CA ASP A 178 9.58 -15.59 -13.66
C ASP A 178 10.73 -14.66 -14.13
N GLY A 179 10.53 -13.34 -14.05
CA GLY A 179 11.50 -12.30 -14.37
C GLY A 179 12.36 -11.88 -13.19
N SER A 180 12.84 -12.83 -12.38
CA SER A 180 13.53 -12.50 -11.14
C SER A 180 14.86 -11.77 -11.35
N ASP A 181 15.52 -11.89 -12.49
CA ASP A 181 16.81 -11.22 -12.73
C ASP A 181 16.67 -9.71 -13.00
N VAL A 182 15.51 -9.28 -13.51
CA VAL A 182 15.26 -7.90 -13.96
C VAL A 182 15.66 -6.85 -12.91
N PRO A 183 15.27 -6.96 -11.61
CA PRO A 183 15.66 -5.99 -10.60
C PRO A 183 17.17 -5.91 -10.37
N ALA A 184 17.85 -7.06 -10.29
CA ALA A 184 19.28 -7.12 -10.00
C ALA A 184 20.12 -6.67 -11.20
N GLU A 185 19.70 -6.98 -12.43
CA GLU A 185 20.29 -6.46 -13.67
C GLU A 185 20.14 -4.94 -13.78
N THR A 186 18.94 -4.42 -13.50
CA THR A 186 18.66 -2.98 -13.59
C THR A 186 19.55 -2.21 -12.62
N ILE A 187 19.63 -2.63 -11.35
CA ILE A 187 20.51 -2.00 -10.35
C ILE A 187 21.99 -2.20 -10.69
N GLY A 188 22.37 -3.39 -11.17
CA GLY A 188 23.75 -3.73 -11.48
C GLY A 188 24.37 -2.90 -12.61
N THR A 189 23.54 -2.40 -13.51
CA THR A 189 23.94 -1.60 -14.70
C THR A 189 23.97 -0.09 -14.43
N ALA A 190 23.94 0.34 -13.17
CA ALA A 190 24.04 1.75 -12.83
C ALA A 190 25.45 2.31 -13.08
N ASP A 191 25.50 3.53 -13.62
CA ASP A 191 26.74 4.25 -13.94
C ASP A 191 26.91 5.54 -13.12
N ASP A 192 25.82 6.26 -12.79
CA ASP A 192 25.87 7.57 -12.09
C ASP A 192 25.22 7.50 -10.71
N ARG A 193 23.96 7.03 -10.64
CA ARG A 193 23.20 7.05 -9.39
C ARG A 193 22.20 5.91 -9.22
N ILE A 194 22.00 5.53 -7.97
CA ILE A 194 20.90 4.68 -7.53
C ILE A 194 20.13 5.36 -6.39
N ARG A 195 18.81 5.43 -6.50
CA ARG A 195 17.89 5.80 -5.42
C ARG A 195 16.89 4.67 -5.22
N LEU A 196 17.13 3.81 -4.23
CA LEU A 196 16.27 2.66 -3.95
C LEU A 196 15.34 2.95 -2.77
N ALA A 197 14.05 2.94 -3.03
CA ALA A 197 12.99 3.08 -2.04
C ALA A 197 12.32 1.73 -1.81
N GLY A 198 12.19 1.33 -0.54
CA GLY A 198 11.61 0.06 -0.16
C GLY A 198 10.81 0.11 1.13
N TYR A 199 9.92 -0.85 1.30
CA TYR A 199 9.33 -1.12 2.62
C TYR A 199 10.29 -1.92 3.50
N THR A 200 10.90 -2.96 2.93
CA THR A 200 11.98 -3.73 3.56
C THR A 200 13.07 -4.10 2.55
N LEU A 201 14.31 -4.25 3.02
CA LEU A 201 15.49 -4.68 2.25
C LEU A 201 16.26 -5.81 2.95
N THR A 202 16.06 -7.04 2.47
CA THR A 202 16.71 -8.26 3.01
C THR A 202 17.27 -9.19 1.93
N ALA A 203 17.07 -8.86 0.66
CA ALA A 203 17.56 -9.61 -0.49
C ALA A 203 19.07 -9.39 -0.67
N GLN A 204 19.87 -10.41 -0.33
CA GLN A 204 21.34 -10.31 -0.41
C GLN A 204 21.83 -9.95 -1.81
N ARG A 205 21.25 -10.55 -2.86
CA ARG A 205 21.61 -10.21 -4.25
C ARG A 205 21.38 -8.73 -4.61
N ILE A 206 20.42 -8.07 -3.98
CA ILE A 206 20.18 -6.63 -4.19
C ILE A 206 21.20 -5.82 -3.40
N VAL A 207 21.44 -6.19 -2.14
CA VAL A 207 22.50 -5.60 -1.29
C VAL A 207 23.87 -5.69 -1.95
N ASP A 208 24.21 -6.83 -2.56
CA ASP A 208 25.46 -7.05 -3.29
C ASP A 208 25.55 -6.11 -4.51
N ARG A 209 24.47 -5.94 -5.27
CA ARG A 209 24.45 -5.04 -6.44
C ARG A 209 24.60 -3.58 -6.04
N LEU A 210 23.96 -3.16 -4.95
CA LEU A 210 24.12 -1.81 -4.39
C LEU A 210 25.54 -1.56 -3.89
N SER A 211 26.12 -2.51 -3.13
CA SER A 211 27.50 -2.40 -2.62
C SER A 211 28.51 -2.34 -3.77
N ASN A 212 28.35 -3.21 -4.78
CA ASN A 212 29.20 -3.20 -5.95
C ASN A 212 29.07 -1.92 -6.79
N ALA A 213 27.90 -1.27 -6.80
CA ALA A 213 27.73 0.01 -7.46
C ALA A 213 28.43 1.14 -6.70
N ALA A 214 28.26 1.20 -5.36
CA ALA A 214 28.97 2.16 -4.51
C ALA A 214 30.49 2.03 -4.64
N ASN A 215 31.02 0.80 -4.67
CA ASN A 215 32.44 0.52 -4.89
C ASN A 215 32.96 0.91 -6.28
N ARG A 216 32.07 1.08 -7.28
CA ARG A 216 32.40 1.65 -8.59
C ARG A 216 32.33 3.18 -8.62
N GLY A 217 31.91 3.83 -7.53
CA GLY A 217 31.74 5.28 -7.44
C GLY A 217 30.35 5.79 -7.82
N VAL A 218 29.36 4.91 -7.99
CA VAL A 218 27.95 5.30 -8.20
C VAL A 218 27.40 5.93 -6.91
N ASP A 219 26.66 7.02 -7.00
CA ASP A 219 25.97 7.62 -5.85
C ASP A 219 24.75 6.77 -5.47
N VAL A 220 24.87 5.97 -4.41
CA VAL A 220 23.83 5.05 -3.95
C VAL A 220 23.16 5.58 -2.68
N GLN A 221 21.83 5.74 -2.74
CA GLN A 221 20.99 6.06 -1.59
C GLN A 221 19.86 5.03 -1.44
N VAL A 222 19.64 4.58 -0.21
CA VAL A 222 18.61 3.62 0.17
C VAL A 222 17.69 4.25 1.20
N LEU A 223 16.39 4.21 0.92
CA LEU A 223 15.33 4.67 1.82
C LEU A 223 14.41 3.48 2.16
N VAL A 224 14.32 3.13 3.45
CA VAL A 224 13.45 2.06 3.95
C VAL A 224 12.51 2.51 5.06
N ASP A 225 11.52 1.71 5.40
CA ASP A 225 10.62 1.97 6.52
C ASP A 225 11.33 1.75 7.87
N SER A 226 11.05 2.60 8.86
CA SER A 226 11.66 2.47 10.20
C SER A 226 11.01 1.38 11.06
N SER A 227 9.75 1.03 10.81
CA SER A 227 8.98 0.09 11.64
C SER A 227 7.96 -0.69 10.80
N PRO A 228 8.42 -1.52 9.85
CA PRO A 228 7.52 -2.34 9.04
C PRO A 228 6.73 -3.30 9.93
N VAL A 229 5.60 -3.82 9.44
CA VAL A 229 4.74 -4.75 10.16
C VAL A 229 5.56 -5.98 10.57
N GLY A 230 5.58 -6.23 11.89
CA GLY A 230 6.40 -7.27 12.50
C GLY A 230 7.87 -6.87 12.72
N GLY A 231 8.18 -5.57 12.65
CA GLY A 231 9.44 -4.95 13.02
C GLY A 231 10.58 -5.09 12.00
N LEU A 232 11.60 -4.24 12.15
CA LEU A 232 12.87 -4.42 11.46
C LEU A 232 13.59 -5.67 11.99
N THR A 233 13.98 -6.55 11.07
CA THR A 233 14.65 -7.81 11.44
C THR A 233 16.16 -7.64 11.61
N ARG A 234 16.82 -8.49 12.40
CA ARG A 234 18.30 -8.54 12.51
C ARG A 234 18.97 -8.71 11.14
N ARG A 235 18.34 -9.45 10.23
CA ARG A 235 18.83 -9.66 8.87
C ARG A 235 18.83 -8.36 8.06
N GLU A 236 17.76 -7.58 8.18
CA GLU A 236 17.66 -6.27 7.55
C GLU A 236 18.68 -5.31 8.15
N ALA A 237 18.75 -5.22 9.48
CA ALA A 237 19.75 -4.39 10.15
C ALA A 237 21.18 -4.71 9.71
N THR A 238 21.53 -5.99 9.58
CA THR A 238 22.84 -6.44 9.06
C THR A 238 23.07 -6.00 7.62
N ALA A 239 22.03 -6.05 6.76
CA ALA A 239 22.13 -5.59 5.39
C ALA A 239 22.34 -4.08 5.30
N LEU A 240 21.64 -3.29 6.13
CA LEU A 240 21.78 -1.84 6.19
C LEU A 240 23.15 -1.43 6.77
N ASP A 241 23.63 -2.13 7.82
CA ASP A 241 24.97 -1.94 8.38
C ASP A 241 26.06 -2.15 7.32
N ARG A 242 25.95 -3.22 6.51
CA ARG A 242 26.87 -3.48 5.40
C ARG A 242 26.84 -2.37 4.36
N LEU A 243 25.67 -1.91 3.94
CA LEU A 243 25.54 -0.86 2.93
C LEU A 243 26.22 0.44 3.40
N VAL A 244 26.00 0.85 4.64
CA VAL A 244 26.68 2.03 5.22
C VAL A 244 28.19 1.84 5.23
N ALA A 245 28.69 0.65 5.60
CA ALA A 245 30.13 0.36 5.61
C ALA A 245 30.77 0.45 4.21
N GLU A 246 30.00 0.22 3.15
CA GLU A 246 30.42 0.30 1.74
C GLU A 246 30.14 1.68 1.11
N GLY A 247 29.85 2.71 1.93
CA GLY A 247 29.66 4.09 1.47
C GLY A 247 28.27 4.43 0.91
N VAL A 248 27.28 3.55 1.08
CA VAL A 248 25.89 3.82 0.70
C VAL A 248 25.22 4.72 1.73
N THR A 249 24.52 5.76 1.28
CA THR A 249 23.66 6.55 2.18
C THR A 249 22.39 5.76 2.50
N VAL A 250 22.19 5.40 3.76
CA VAL A 250 20.99 4.67 4.20
C VAL A 250 20.18 5.53 5.16
N THR A 251 18.90 5.72 4.82
CA THR A 251 17.93 6.50 5.59
C THR A 251 16.71 5.64 5.89
N VAL A 252 16.13 5.80 7.08
CA VAL A 252 14.87 5.17 7.46
C VAL A 252 13.79 6.23 7.67
N LEU A 253 12.57 5.96 7.21
CA LEU A 253 11.45 6.87 7.35
C LEU A 253 10.57 6.50 8.56
N GLY A 254 10.33 7.45 9.46
CA GLY A 254 9.35 7.35 10.53
C GLY A 254 9.74 8.13 11.79
N GLY A 255 9.49 7.53 12.97
CA GLY A 255 9.62 8.19 14.27
C GLY A 255 8.50 9.18 14.55
N ASP A 256 8.63 9.97 15.62
CA ASP A 256 7.55 10.82 16.15
C ASP A 256 7.08 11.91 15.17
N ARG A 257 7.88 12.19 14.13
CA ARG A 257 7.57 13.19 13.09
C ARG A 257 7.11 12.58 11.76
N ALA A 258 6.80 11.28 11.74
CA ALA A 258 6.41 10.56 10.54
C ALA A 258 5.25 11.23 9.80
N ARG A 259 5.42 11.46 8.49
CA ARG A 259 4.33 11.93 7.63
C ARG A 259 3.42 10.81 7.11
N TYR A 260 3.93 9.59 7.16
CA TYR A 260 3.26 8.40 6.64
C TYR A 260 3.30 7.31 7.70
N GLU A 261 2.23 6.54 7.82
CA GLU A 261 2.19 5.37 8.71
C GLU A 261 3.23 4.35 8.26
N PHE A 262 3.36 4.14 6.94
CA PHE A 262 4.43 3.34 6.34
C PHE A 262 4.99 3.96 5.05
N HIS A 263 6.31 3.87 4.88
CA HIS A 263 6.99 4.00 3.60
C HIS A 263 6.88 2.69 2.81
N HIS A 264 5.76 2.51 2.12
CA HIS A 264 5.43 1.26 1.45
C HIS A 264 5.75 1.27 -0.06
N ALA A 265 6.34 2.34 -0.58
CA ALA A 265 6.81 2.42 -1.96
C ALA A 265 7.93 1.40 -2.25
N LYS A 266 7.90 0.79 -3.44
CA LYS A 266 8.96 -0.13 -3.92
C LYS A 266 9.37 0.27 -5.33
N TYR A 267 10.43 1.06 -5.40
CA TYR A 267 11.00 1.49 -6.67
C TYR A 267 12.50 1.75 -6.56
N ALA A 268 13.18 1.77 -7.70
CA ALA A 268 14.54 2.26 -7.79
C ALA A 268 14.64 3.21 -8.97
N VAL A 269 15.23 4.39 -8.77
CA VAL A 269 15.73 5.22 -9.87
C VAL A 269 17.18 4.82 -10.10
N VAL A 270 17.51 4.45 -11.33
CA VAL A 270 18.85 4.03 -11.76
C VAL A 270 19.20 4.84 -12.99
N ASP A 271 20.04 5.85 -12.80
CA ASP A 271 20.41 6.82 -13.85
C ASP A 271 19.19 7.51 -14.50
N ASP A 272 18.93 7.17 -15.76
CA ASP A 272 17.82 7.62 -16.62
C ASP A 272 16.66 6.61 -16.70
N ARG A 273 16.69 5.56 -15.87
CA ARG A 273 15.67 4.52 -15.78
C ARG A 273 15.02 4.50 -14.40
N ALA A 274 13.81 3.97 -14.34
CA ALA A 274 13.14 3.66 -13.10
C ALA A 274 12.55 2.24 -13.14
N LEU A 275 12.71 1.53 -12.03
CA LEU A 275 12.12 0.23 -11.78
C LEU A 275 11.01 0.39 -10.73
N VAL A 276 9.80 -0.05 -11.02
CA VAL A 276 8.67 -0.07 -10.06
C VAL A 276 8.16 -1.49 -9.93
N THR A 277 7.87 -1.94 -8.70
CA THR A 277 7.42 -3.32 -8.42
C THR A 277 6.37 -3.37 -7.32
N THR A 278 5.56 -4.42 -7.31
CA THR A 278 4.59 -4.72 -6.24
C THR A 278 5.25 -5.34 -5.01
N GLU A 279 6.48 -5.83 -5.15
CA GLU A 279 7.19 -6.64 -4.15
C GLU A 279 8.16 -5.84 -3.27
N ASN A 280 8.35 -6.31 -2.03
CA ASN A 280 9.45 -5.81 -1.18
C ASN A 280 10.80 -6.32 -1.70
N TRP A 281 11.90 -5.64 -1.35
CA TRP A 281 13.28 -6.04 -1.65
C TRP A 281 13.78 -7.17 -0.73
N LYS A 282 12.99 -8.24 -0.63
CA LYS A 282 13.29 -9.47 0.12
C LYS A 282 13.46 -10.62 -0.86
N ALA A 283 14.04 -11.74 -0.40
CA ALA A 283 14.26 -12.92 -1.25
C ALA A 283 12.99 -13.28 -2.03
N ALA A 284 11.86 -13.54 -1.36
CA ALA A 284 10.57 -13.87 -2.00
C ALA A 284 10.07 -12.88 -3.06
N GLY A 285 10.47 -11.60 -2.97
CA GLY A 285 10.03 -10.52 -3.85
C GLY A 285 11.06 -10.11 -4.90
N THR A 286 12.28 -10.62 -4.78
CA THR A 286 13.38 -10.37 -5.70
C THR A 286 14.26 -11.61 -5.68
N GLY A 287 13.89 -12.71 -6.35
CA GLY A 287 14.81 -13.84 -6.62
C GLY A 287 14.44 -15.17 -5.98
N GLY A 288 13.78 -15.11 -4.84
CA GLY A 288 13.07 -16.24 -4.24
C GLY A 288 11.76 -16.43 -4.96
N HIS A 289 11.51 -17.60 -5.53
CA HIS A 289 10.42 -17.75 -6.48
C HIS A 289 9.01 -17.85 -5.81
N ALA A 290 8.78 -17.26 -4.64
CA ALA A 290 7.58 -17.47 -3.82
C ALA A 290 6.40 -16.53 -4.15
N SER A 291 6.63 -15.25 -4.41
CA SER A 291 5.55 -14.29 -4.66
C SER A 291 5.23 -14.16 -6.14
N ARG A 292 3.95 -14.27 -6.51
CA ARG A 292 3.46 -13.66 -7.75
C ARG A 292 3.39 -12.16 -7.57
N GLY A 293 4.31 -11.44 -8.19
CA GLY A 293 4.39 -9.97 -8.17
C GLY A 293 4.55 -9.40 -9.57
N TRP A 294 4.25 -8.13 -9.76
CA TRP A 294 4.39 -7.45 -11.06
C TRP A 294 5.45 -6.35 -10.94
N GLY A 295 6.17 -6.10 -12.02
CA GLY A 295 7.07 -4.96 -12.08
C GLY A 295 7.36 -4.51 -13.50
N VAL A 296 7.87 -3.29 -13.63
CA VAL A 296 8.19 -2.67 -14.90
C VAL A 296 9.46 -1.83 -14.77
N VAL A 297 10.29 -1.83 -15.82
CA VAL A 297 11.37 -0.86 -15.98
C VAL A 297 10.97 0.13 -17.08
N VAL A 298 11.06 1.42 -16.79
CA VAL A 298 10.71 2.52 -17.68
C VAL A 298 11.90 3.48 -17.84
N SER A 299 11.95 4.21 -18.95
CA SER A 299 12.98 5.22 -19.23
C SER A 299 12.38 6.59 -19.60
N ASP A 300 11.08 6.79 -19.31
CA ASP A 300 10.44 8.08 -19.56
C ASP A 300 11.03 9.14 -18.63
N PRO A 301 11.63 10.22 -19.16
CA PRO A 301 12.39 11.17 -18.36
C PRO A 301 11.53 11.93 -17.34
N ARG A 302 10.24 12.16 -17.63
CA ARG A 302 9.33 12.85 -16.69
C ARG A 302 9.00 11.94 -15.53
N VAL A 303 8.73 10.67 -15.80
CA VAL A 303 8.44 9.66 -14.76
C VAL A 303 9.66 9.41 -13.89
N VAL A 304 10.84 9.26 -14.48
CA VAL A 304 12.11 9.06 -13.77
C VAL A 304 12.41 10.26 -12.86
N THR A 305 12.28 11.48 -13.38
CA THR A 305 12.42 12.71 -12.60
C THR A 305 11.40 12.77 -11.47
N GLY A 306 10.13 12.46 -11.73
CA GLY A 306 9.07 12.47 -10.71
C GLY A 306 9.31 11.46 -9.58
N LEU A 307 9.87 10.29 -9.87
CA LEU A 307 10.29 9.32 -8.85
C LEU A 307 11.51 9.81 -8.07
N ALA A 308 12.49 10.44 -8.73
CA ALA A 308 13.63 11.05 -8.06
C ALA A 308 13.22 12.21 -7.13
N GLU A 309 12.25 13.04 -7.54
CA GLU A 309 11.65 14.09 -6.72
C GLU A 309 10.91 13.52 -5.51
N THR A 310 10.18 12.42 -5.70
CA THR A 310 9.52 11.69 -4.61
C THR A 310 10.56 11.19 -3.61
N PHE A 311 11.60 10.52 -4.08
CA PHE A 311 12.69 10.04 -3.24
C PHE A 311 13.33 11.17 -2.44
N ARG A 312 13.67 12.28 -3.10
CA ARG A 312 14.29 13.44 -2.45
C ARG A 312 13.38 14.03 -1.38
N ALA A 313 12.08 14.20 -1.67
CA ALA A 313 11.13 14.75 -0.71
C ALA A 313 10.90 13.83 0.51
N ASP A 314 11.03 12.53 0.32
CA ASP A 314 10.91 11.56 1.41
C ASP A 314 12.22 11.46 2.21
N ALA A 315 13.38 11.40 1.55
CA ALA A 315 14.69 11.23 2.18
C ALA A 315 15.29 12.48 2.84
N THR A 316 14.76 13.68 2.59
CA THR A 316 15.33 14.95 3.11
C THR A 316 14.44 15.67 4.12
N TRP A 317 13.29 15.09 4.46
CA TRP A 317 12.41 15.67 5.48
C TRP A 317 12.80 15.21 6.89
N ARG A 318 12.09 15.73 7.91
CA ARG A 318 12.41 15.52 9.32
C ARG A 318 12.13 14.13 9.86
N ASP A 319 11.32 13.35 9.14
CA ASP A 319 11.05 11.93 9.43
C ASP A 319 12.07 11.00 8.77
N ALA A 320 13.03 11.54 8.04
CA ALA A 320 14.09 10.79 7.40
C ALA A 320 15.31 10.75 8.33
N LEU A 321 15.51 9.61 8.98
CA LEU A 321 16.54 9.41 10.00
C LEU A 321 17.72 8.63 9.39
N PRO A 322 18.97 9.13 9.49
CA PRO A 322 20.14 8.36 9.07
C PRO A 322 20.20 7.02 9.81
N TRP A 323 20.46 5.93 9.09
CA TRP A 323 20.52 4.59 9.69
C TRP A 323 21.51 4.48 10.87
N PRO A 324 22.72 5.07 10.83
CA PRO A 324 23.66 5.01 11.96
C PRO A 324 23.11 5.59 13.27
N ASP A 325 22.34 6.67 13.16
CA ASP A 325 21.71 7.33 14.30
C ASP A 325 20.50 6.52 14.78
N TYR A 326 19.66 6.08 13.83
CA TYR A 326 18.46 5.30 14.14
C TYR A 326 18.78 3.98 14.85
N ARG A 327 19.80 3.24 14.39
CA ARG A 327 20.14 1.92 14.94
C ARG A 327 20.71 1.96 16.35
N GLN A 328 21.24 3.12 16.80
CA GLN A 328 21.99 3.20 18.04
C GLN A 328 21.13 2.82 19.24
N GLY A 329 21.60 1.85 20.04
CA GLY A 329 20.89 1.39 21.24
C GLY A 329 19.61 0.61 20.97
N ARG A 330 19.26 0.32 19.71
CA ARG A 330 18.07 -0.46 19.35
C ARG A 330 18.37 -1.95 19.19
N THR A 331 17.38 -2.77 19.48
CA THR A 331 17.35 -4.20 19.18
C THR A 331 16.43 -4.48 18.01
N PHE A 332 16.70 -5.55 17.27
CA PHE A 332 15.94 -5.92 16.07
C PHE A 332 15.36 -7.33 16.17
N GLU A 333 14.24 -7.52 15.49
CA GLU A 333 13.45 -8.75 15.56
C GLU A 333 14.19 -9.95 14.95
N PRO A 334 13.96 -11.18 15.43
CA PRO A 334 14.44 -12.36 14.73
C PRO A 334 13.83 -12.43 13.31
N PRO A 335 14.50 -13.08 12.35
CA PRO A 335 13.90 -13.34 11.05
C PRO A 335 12.60 -14.14 11.22
N GLN A 336 11.50 -13.63 10.66
CA GLN A 336 10.18 -14.26 10.78
C GLN A 336 10.09 -15.61 10.05
N ALA A 337 10.90 -15.79 9.01
CA ALA A 337 11.00 -17.04 8.25
C ALA A 337 12.39 -17.15 7.58
N PRO A 338 12.84 -18.37 7.22
CA PRO A 338 13.97 -18.55 6.33
C PRO A 338 13.76 -17.79 5.00
N PRO A 339 14.83 -17.32 4.34
CA PRO A 339 14.69 -16.73 3.02
C PRO A 339 14.03 -17.72 2.05
N ALA A 340 13.03 -17.23 1.31
CA ALA A 340 12.42 -18.00 0.24
C ALA A 340 13.46 -18.23 -0.85
N ASN A 341 14.03 -19.42 -0.89
CA ASN A 341 15.01 -19.85 -1.91
C ASN A 341 14.44 -20.95 -2.82
N GLN A 342 13.13 -21.20 -2.73
CA GLN A 342 12.45 -22.15 -3.60
C GLN A 342 12.48 -21.66 -5.05
N THR A 343 12.48 -22.60 -5.99
CA THR A 343 12.37 -22.38 -7.43
C THR A 343 11.03 -22.90 -7.93
N TYR A 344 10.38 -22.17 -8.83
CA TYR A 344 9.14 -22.59 -9.49
C TYR A 344 9.31 -22.48 -11.01
N PRO A 345 8.57 -23.27 -11.81
CA PRO A 345 8.68 -23.20 -13.27
C PRO A 345 8.33 -21.81 -13.81
N SER A 346 9.23 -21.23 -14.61
CA SER A 346 8.98 -19.98 -15.34
C SER A 346 8.06 -20.25 -16.53
N ARG A 347 7.10 -19.35 -16.76
CA ARG A 347 6.16 -19.33 -17.89
C ARG A 347 6.10 -17.97 -18.59
N PHE A 348 6.57 -16.90 -17.93
CA PHE A 348 6.47 -15.53 -18.42
C PHE A 348 7.84 -14.86 -18.44
N ASP A 349 8.49 -14.88 -19.60
CA ASP A 349 9.70 -14.08 -19.79
C ASP A 349 9.40 -12.58 -19.65
N SER A 350 10.39 -11.80 -19.21
CA SER A 350 10.29 -10.34 -19.28
C SER A 350 10.23 -9.91 -20.74
N ARG A 351 9.35 -8.97 -21.09
CA ARG A 351 9.20 -8.48 -22.46
C ARG A 351 9.46 -6.99 -22.56
N ARG A 352 10.12 -6.58 -23.64
CA ARG A 352 10.16 -5.17 -24.05
C ARG A 352 8.92 -4.88 -24.88
N VAL A 353 8.11 -3.96 -24.41
CA VAL A 353 6.80 -3.61 -24.98
C VAL A 353 6.65 -2.10 -25.02
N THR A 354 5.83 -1.60 -25.93
CA THR A 354 5.59 -0.17 -26.03
C THR A 354 4.48 0.23 -25.06
N ALA A 355 4.71 1.29 -24.28
CA ALA A 355 3.66 2.04 -23.62
C ALA A 355 3.49 3.37 -24.35
N GLU A 356 2.28 3.72 -24.75
CA GLU A 356 1.94 4.97 -25.45
C GLU A 356 1.91 6.17 -24.49
N ARG A 357 1.62 5.92 -23.22
CA ARG A 357 1.64 6.93 -22.17
C ARG A 357 1.95 6.29 -20.82
N ILE A 358 2.63 7.03 -19.95
CA ILE A 358 2.92 6.58 -18.59
C ILE A 358 2.55 7.71 -17.61
N GLU A 359 1.78 7.40 -16.56
CA GLU A 359 1.56 8.32 -15.44
C GLU A 359 2.15 7.79 -14.15
N LEU A 360 2.84 8.65 -13.39
CA LEU A 360 3.26 8.38 -12.02
C LEU A 360 2.21 8.90 -11.04
N LEU A 361 1.66 7.96 -10.28
CA LEU A 361 0.70 8.21 -9.21
C LEU A 361 1.35 8.00 -7.84
N ARG A 362 0.97 8.82 -6.86
CA ARG A 362 1.48 8.76 -5.48
C ARG A 362 0.32 8.74 -4.50
N ALA A 363 0.42 7.88 -3.49
CA ALA A 363 -0.42 7.97 -2.30
C ALA A 363 0.34 8.72 -1.18
N PRO A 364 -0.37 9.51 -0.35
CA PRO A 364 -1.81 9.77 -0.38
C PRO A 364 -2.26 10.85 -1.40
N ASP A 365 -1.33 11.41 -2.16
CA ASP A 365 -1.53 12.64 -2.94
C ASP A 365 -2.62 12.56 -4.03
N ASN A 366 -2.56 11.57 -4.93
CA ASN A 366 -3.42 11.50 -6.12
C ASN A 366 -3.84 10.09 -6.55
N ALA A 367 -3.18 9.04 -6.07
CA ALA A 367 -3.39 7.67 -6.54
C ALA A 367 -4.82 7.18 -6.30
N GLU A 368 -5.43 7.46 -5.13
CA GLU A 368 -6.80 7.01 -4.84
C GLU A 368 -7.79 7.58 -5.85
N ARG A 369 -7.79 8.92 -6.00
CA ARG A 369 -8.73 9.60 -6.90
C ARG A 369 -8.53 9.17 -8.35
N ARG A 370 -7.28 9.05 -8.81
CA ARG A 370 -6.99 8.68 -10.20
C ARG A 370 -7.40 7.25 -10.51
N LEU A 371 -7.10 6.29 -9.62
CA LEU A 371 -7.49 4.88 -9.82
C LEU A 371 -9.01 4.70 -9.79
N VAL A 372 -9.72 5.37 -8.87
CA VAL A 372 -11.19 5.35 -8.87
C VAL A 372 -11.73 5.88 -10.19
N ALA A 373 -11.21 7.01 -10.69
CA ALA A 373 -11.66 7.59 -11.95
C ALA A 373 -11.41 6.68 -13.16
N LEU A 374 -10.27 5.97 -13.21
CA LEU A 374 -9.97 4.99 -14.27
C LEU A 374 -10.99 3.85 -14.30
N ILE A 375 -11.28 3.25 -13.14
CA ILE A 375 -12.26 2.15 -13.05
C ILE A 375 -13.69 2.67 -13.32
N ASP A 376 -14.02 3.87 -12.88
CA ASP A 376 -15.32 4.48 -13.17
C ASP A 376 -15.49 4.83 -14.65
N ASN A 377 -14.40 5.00 -15.41
CA ASN A 377 -14.43 5.24 -16.85
C ASN A 377 -14.26 3.96 -17.70
N ALA A 378 -13.96 2.81 -17.07
CA ALA A 378 -13.84 1.53 -17.76
C ALA A 378 -15.12 1.19 -18.54
N SER A 379 -14.95 0.62 -19.71
CA SER A 379 -15.99 0.40 -20.73
C SER A 379 -16.17 -1.08 -21.11
N GLU A 380 -15.13 -1.90 -21.03
CA GLU A 380 -15.15 -3.29 -21.48
C GLU A 380 -14.81 -4.28 -20.35
N SER A 381 -13.69 -4.08 -19.66
CA SER A 381 -13.23 -5.03 -18.65
C SER A 381 -12.36 -4.40 -17.56
N VAL A 382 -12.41 -5.01 -16.37
CA VAL A 382 -11.49 -4.69 -15.27
C VAL A 382 -11.01 -6.00 -14.65
N ARG A 383 -9.71 -6.27 -14.75
CA ARG A 383 -9.02 -7.39 -14.08
C ARG A 383 -8.24 -6.84 -12.90
N VAL A 384 -8.52 -7.36 -11.70
CA VAL A 384 -7.91 -6.90 -10.45
C VAL A 384 -7.18 -8.07 -9.82
N GLU A 385 -5.86 -7.94 -9.63
CA GLU A 385 -5.04 -8.91 -8.92
C GLU A 385 -4.46 -8.27 -7.66
N GLN A 386 -4.90 -8.74 -6.50
CA GLN A 386 -4.55 -8.14 -5.21
C GLN A 386 -4.20 -9.19 -4.17
N MET A 387 -3.30 -8.83 -3.25
CA MET A 387 -3.06 -9.61 -2.03
C MET A 387 -4.37 -9.78 -1.23
N SER A 388 -5.04 -8.66 -0.97
CA SER A 388 -6.33 -8.58 -0.30
C SER A 388 -6.99 -7.23 -0.58
N ILE A 389 -8.27 -7.09 -0.24
CA ILE A 389 -8.99 -5.82 -0.31
C ILE A 389 -9.51 -5.50 1.10
N GLY A 390 -9.25 -4.27 1.57
CA GLY A 390 -9.45 -3.85 2.95
C GLY A 390 -10.90 -3.83 3.44
N GLY A 391 -11.88 -4.08 2.57
CA GLY A 391 -13.26 -4.30 2.96
C GLY A 391 -14.28 -3.93 1.88
N ARG A 392 -15.55 -4.22 2.17
CA ARG A 392 -16.66 -4.02 1.22
C ARG A 392 -16.82 -2.56 0.79
N ARG A 393 -16.59 -1.60 1.70
CA ARG A 393 -16.76 -0.16 1.44
C ARG A 393 -15.52 0.52 0.86
N GLN A 394 -14.46 -0.25 0.56
CA GLN A 394 -13.22 0.31 0.05
C GLN A 394 -13.46 0.97 -1.33
N PRO A 395 -12.97 2.21 -1.59
CA PRO A 395 -13.35 2.97 -2.78
C PRO A 395 -13.02 2.35 -4.14
N PHE A 396 -11.91 1.62 -4.29
CA PHE A 396 -11.55 0.90 -5.52
C PHE A 396 -12.50 -0.26 -5.76
N LEU A 397 -12.83 -1.03 -4.72
CA LEU A 397 -13.83 -2.09 -4.83
C LEU A 397 -15.21 -1.54 -5.18
N GLN A 398 -15.59 -0.41 -4.57
CA GLN A 398 -16.85 0.27 -4.90
C GLN A 398 -16.86 0.78 -6.35
N ALA A 399 -15.73 1.27 -6.88
CA ALA A 399 -15.60 1.62 -8.29
C ALA A 399 -15.76 0.38 -9.19
N ALA A 400 -15.15 -0.75 -8.84
CA ALA A 400 -15.28 -1.99 -9.60
C ALA A 400 -16.73 -2.51 -9.61
N LEU A 401 -17.46 -2.42 -8.48
CA LEU A 401 -18.89 -2.73 -8.42
C LEU A 401 -19.73 -1.78 -9.27
N ARG A 402 -19.42 -0.47 -9.28
CA ARG A 402 -20.06 0.49 -10.17
C ARG A 402 -19.80 0.16 -11.64
N ALA A 403 -18.58 -0.22 -12.00
CA ALA A 403 -18.25 -0.66 -13.36
C ALA A 403 -19.05 -1.90 -13.78
N ALA A 404 -19.10 -2.93 -12.92
CA ALA A 404 -19.90 -4.12 -13.18
C ALA A 404 -21.40 -3.80 -13.38
N ARG A 405 -21.97 -2.89 -12.58
CA ARG A 405 -23.36 -2.44 -12.76
C ARG A 405 -23.62 -1.71 -14.08
N ARG A 406 -22.58 -1.13 -14.70
CA ARG A 406 -22.65 -0.56 -16.06
C ARG A 406 -22.52 -1.62 -17.17
N GLY A 407 -22.28 -2.89 -16.83
CA GLY A 407 -22.08 -3.97 -17.79
C GLY A 407 -20.61 -4.32 -18.09
N VAL A 408 -19.66 -3.63 -17.47
CA VAL A 408 -18.20 -3.89 -17.63
C VAL A 408 -17.84 -5.23 -16.99
N ARG A 409 -17.07 -6.06 -17.69
CA ARG A 409 -16.69 -7.39 -17.18
C ARG A 409 -15.62 -7.28 -16.09
N VAL A 410 -15.97 -7.58 -14.85
CA VAL A 410 -15.05 -7.48 -13.71
C VAL A 410 -14.58 -8.86 -13.23
N ARG A 411 -13.26 -9.05 -13.15
CA ARG A 411 -12.63 -10.25 -12.55
C ARG A 411 -11.70 -9.82 -11.42
N ILE A 412 -11.90 -10.37 -10.22
CA ILE A 412 -11.09 -10.07 -9.03
C ILE A 412 -10.41 -11.35 -8.53
N LEU A 413 -9.09 -11.40 -8.60
CA LEU A 413 -8.28 -12.50 -8.11
C LEU A 413 -7.57 -12.10 -6.81
N LEU A 414 -7.82 -12.84 -5.73
CA LEU A 414 -7.24 -12.57 -4.42
C LEU A 414 -6.28 -13.67 -3.97
N SER A 415 -5.27 -13.29 -3.18
CA SER A 415 -4.25 -14.20 -2.68
C SER A 415 -4.78 -15.27 -1.73
N SER A 416 -4.23 -16.47 -1.86
CA SER A 416 -4.47 -17.63 -0.98
C SER A 416 -3.53 -17.69 0.23
N ALA A 417 -2.74 -16.64 0.49
CA ALA A 417 -1.82 -16.64 1.63
C ALA A 417 -2.57 -16.81 2.95
N TRP A 418 -2.04 -17.66 3.84
CA TRP A 418 -2.74 -18.13 5.03
C TRP A 418 -3.31 -17.00 5.93
N TYR A 419 -2.58 -15.89 6.07
CA TYR A 419 -2.95 -14.78 6.96
C TYR A 419 -4.04 -13.84 6.39
N VAL A 420 -4.43 -13.99 5.12
CA VAL A 420 -5.58 -13.27 4.53
C VAL A 420 -6.64 -14.21 3.93
N ALA A 421 -6.36 -15.52 3.87
CA ALA A 421 -7.14 -16.48 3.11
C ALA A 421 -8.62 -16.53 3.57
N GLU A 422 -8.86 -16.43 4.87
CA GLU A 422 -10.23 -16.49 5.40
C GLU A 422 -11.03 -15.22 5.07
N ASP A 423 -10.47 -14.04 5.26
CA ASP A 423 -11.15 -12.79 4.94
C ASP A 423 -11.36 -12.63 3.44
N ASN A 424 -10.36 -13.02 2.63
CA ASN A 424 -10.50 -13.08 1.18
C ASN A 424 -11.62 -14.05 0.77
N ARG A 425 -11.72 -15.23 1.38
CA ARG A 425 -12.79 -16.20 1.11
C ARG A 425 -14.17 -15.61 1.40
N ARG A 426 -14.33 -14.95 2.56
CA ARG A 426 -15.59 -14.27 2.92
C ARG A 426 -15.93 -13.15 1.94
N LEU A 427 -14.95 -12.36 1.52
CA LEU A 427 -15.16 -11.29 0.55
C LEU A 427 -15.54 -11.83 -0.84
N ILE A 428 -14.85 -12.87 -1.31
CA ILE A 428 -15.13 -13.53 -2.59
C ILE A 428 -16.56 -14.08 -2.62
N GLN A 429 -16.98 -14.77 -1.56
CA GLN A 429 -18.35 -15.28 -1.44
C GLN A 429 -19.36 -14.12 -1.52
N TRP A 430 -19.16 -13.08 -0.72
CA TRP A 430 -20.03 -11.90 -0.74
C TRP A 430 -20.10 -11.23 -2.11
N LEU A 431 -18.97 -11.12 -2.83
CA LEU A 431 -18.92 -10.54 -4.17
C LEU A 431 -19.70 -11.37 -5.19
N ASN A 432 -19.51 -12.70 -5.18
CA ASN A 432 -20.20 -13.58 -6.11
C ASN A 432 -21.71 -13.68 -5.81
N ASP A 433 -22.10 -13.71 -4.53
CA ASP A 433 -23.50 -13.67 -4.12
C ASP A 433 -24.16 -12.37 -4.57
N ARG A 434 -23.47 -11.23 -4.38
CA ARG A 434 -23.96 -9.93 -4.81
C ARG A 434 -24.05 -9.84 -6.34
N ALA A 435 -23.07 -10.39 -7.05
CA ALA A 435 -23.07 -10.43 -8.51
C ALA A 435 -24.25 -11.23 -9.06
N ALA A 436 -24.57 -12.37 -8.44
CA ALA A 436 -25.72 -13.18 -8.79
C ALA A 436 -27.06 -12.48 -8.46
N GLN A 437 -27.17 -11.84 -7.29
CA GLN A 437 -28.37 -11.10 -6.88
C GLN A 437 -28.66 -9.90 -7.78
N GLU A 438 -27.63 -9.16 -8.19
CA GLU A 438 -27.77 -7.98 -9.05
C GLU A 438 -27.76 -8.33 -10.56
N ASN A 439 -27.47 -9.58 -10.93
CA ASN A 439 -27.22 -10.01 -12.31
C ASN A 439 -26.17 -9.15 -13.04
N ILE A 440 -25.03 -8.90 -12.38
CA ILE A 440 -23.92 -8.09 -12.92
C ILE A 440 -22.73 -8.98 -13.31
N PRO A 441 -21.95 -8.62 -14.36
CA PRO A 441 -20.82 -9.39 -14.87
C PRO A 441 -19.56 -9.28 -14.00
N LEU A 442 -19.67 -9.58 -12.70
CA LEU A 442 -18.56 -9.65 -11.76
C LEU A 442 -18.30 -11.09 -11.32
N LYS A 443 -17.03 -11.50 -11.30
CA LYS A 443 -16.58 -12.75 -10.68
C LYS A 443 -15.38 -12.49 -9.80
N ALA A 444 -15.35 -13.12 -8.63
CA ALA A 444 -14.19 -13.12 -7.73
C ALA A 444 -13.71 -14.55 -7.48
N ARG A 445 -12.39 -14.74 -7.37
CA ARG A 445 -11.76 -16.04 -7.11
C ARG A 445 -10.60 -15.93 -6.14
N MET A 446 -10.36 -17.03 -5.44
CA MET A 446 -9.13 -17.27 -4.70
C MET A 446 -8.09 -17.82 -5.68
N ALA A 447 -6.86 -17.32 -5.61
CA ALA A 447 -5.75 -17.82 -6.39
C ALA A 447 -5.48 -19.30 -6.08
N ALA A 448 -5.19 -20.07 -7.13
CA ALA A 448 -4.74 -21.46 -7.03
C ALA A 448 -3.40 -21.61 -7.77
N PRO A 449 -2.28 -21.25 -7.14
CA PRO A 449 -0.98 -21.18 -7.82
C PRO A 449 -0.51 -22.52 -8.37
N ARG A 450 -0.82 -23.62 -7.66
CA ARG A 450 -0.53 -25.02 -8.04
C ARG A 450 0.92 -25.23 -8.47
N GLY A 451 1.86 -24.80 -7.64
CA GLY A 451 3.30 -24.99 -7.89
C GLY A 451 3.90 -24.06 -8.94
N ARG A 452 3.25 -22.93 -9.27
CA ARG A 452 3.86 -21.85 -10.09
C ARG A 452 4.46 -20.72 -9.25
N PHE A 453 3.96 -20.56 -8.03
CA PHE A 453 4.39 -19.64 -6.98
C PHE A 453 3.69 -20.05 -5.68
N GLU A 454 4.02 -19.43 -4.55
CA GLU A 454 3.41 -19.71 -3.23
C GLU A 454 2.11 -18.92 -3.04
N LYS A 455 2.14 -17.61 -3.31
CA LYS A 455 1.03 -16.68 -3.08
C LYS A 455 1.06 -15.49 -4.03
N ILE A 456 -0.10 -14.87 -4.25
CA ILE A 456 -0.18 -13.56 -4.89
C ILE A 456 0.27 -12.50 -3.90
N HIS A 457 1.13 -11.60 -4.36
CA HIS A 457 1.46 -10.35 -3.69
C HIS A 457 1.50 -9.18 -4.70
N ALA A 458 1.07 -9.43 -5.94
CA ALA A 458 0.74 -8.42 -6.93
C ALA A 458 -0.37 -7.48 -6.43
N LYS A 459 -0.32 -6.25 -6.95
CA LYS A 459 -1.28 -5.17 -6.75
C LYS A 459 -1.62 -4.56 -8.11
N GLY A 460 -1.92 -5.46 -9.04
CA GLY A 460 -2.08 -5.18 -10.45
C GLY A 460 -3.53 -4.90 -10.81
N VAL A 461 -3.74 -3.99 -11.76
CA VAL A 461 -5.05 -3.77 -12.37
C VAL A 461 -4.85 -3.64 -13.87
N VAL A 462 -5.66 -4.35 -14.67
CA VAL A 462 -5.75 -4.15 -16.12
C VAL A 462 -7.16 -3.67 -16.44
N ILE A 463 -7.28 -2.60 -17.20
CA ILE A 463 -8.55 -1.97 -17.59
C ILE A 463 -8.62 -1.95 -19.11
N ASP A 464 -9.73 -2.44 -19.65
CA ASP A 464 -10.10 -2.39 -21.08
C ASP A 464 -9.03 -2.95 -22.03
N ASP A 465 -8.16 -3.85 -21.55
CA ASP A 465 -7.03 -4.41 -22.31
C ASP A 465 -6.13 -3.33 -22.98
N GLU A 466 -6.10 -2.13 -22.38
CA GLU A 466 -5.34 -0.96 -22.86
C GLU A 466 -4.55 -0.28 -21.73
N GLN A 467 -5.02 -0.39 -20.48
CA GLN A 467 -4.41 0.30 -19.35
C GLN A 467 -3.98 -0.67 -18.26
N VAL A 468 -2.77 -0.48 -17.72
CA VAL A 468 -2.23 -1.29 -16.62
C VAL A 468 -1.75 -0.42 -15.48
N LEU A 469 -2.13 -0.76 -14.25
CA LEU A 469 -1.53 -0.20 -13.05
C LEU A 469 -0.59 -1.21 -12.39
N VAL A 470 0.65 -0.78 -12.15
CA VAL A 470 1.70 -1.55 -11.47
C VAL A 470 2.32 -0.71 -10.36
N GLY A 471 2.45 -1.27 -9.14
CA GLY A 471 3.15 -0.62 -8.05
C GLY A 471 2.74 -1.14 -6.67
N SER A 472 2.89 -0.31 -5.65
CA SER A 472 2.87 -0.74 -4.24
C SER A 472 1.53 -0.61 -3.53
N LEU A 473 0.52 0.00 -4.18
CA LEU A 473 -0.78 0.33 -3.59
C LEU A 473 -1.67 -0.91 -3.38
N ASN A 474 -1.78 -1.38 -2.14
CA ASN A 474 -2.84 -2.32 -1.79
C ASN A 474 -4.22 -1.66 -1.86
N TRP A 475 -5.26 -2.44 -2.17
CA TRP A 475 -6.64 -1.95 -2.15
C TRP A 475 -7.21 -1.87 -0.73
N ASN A 476 -6.63 -1.03 0.12
CA ASN A 476 -7.12 -0.70 1.47
C ASN A 476 -6.92 0.80 1.77
N ASN A 477 -7.59 1.31 2.82
CA ASN A 477 -7.59 2.74 3.13
C ASN A 477 -6.24 3.24 3.69
N HIS A 478 -5.51 2.40 4.44
CA HIS A 478 -4.18 2.76 4.96
C HIS A 478 -3.21 3.02 3.80
N SER A 479 -3.08 2.07 2.87
CA SER A 479 -2.27 2.22 1.65
C SER A 479 -2.69 3.44 0.83
N ALA A 480 -3.99 3.69 0.68
CA ALA A 480 -4.47 4.81 -0.13
C ALA A 480 -4.30 6.19 0.50
N ARG A 481 -4.31 6.31 1.84
CA ARG A 481 -4.49 7.60 2.54
C ARG A 481 -3.45 7.92 3.60
N GLN A 482 -2.69 6.93 4.06
CA GLN A 482 -1.77 7.06 5.19
C GLN A 482 -0.35 6.59 4.85
N ASN A 483 -0.19 5.72 3.85
CA ASN A 483 1.12 5.26 3.42
C ASN A 483 1.66 6.11 2.26
N ARG A 484 3.00 6.16 2.18
CA ARG A 484 3.67 6.52 0.93
C ARG A 484 3.64 5.31 0.00
N GLU A 485 2.91 5.43 -1.11
CA GLU A 485 2.84 4.43 -2.19
C GLU A 485 3.17 5.08 -3.53
N VAL A 486 3.66 4.28 -4.48
CA VAL A 486 3.81 4.69 -5.88
C VAL A 486 3.15 3.68 -6.81
N MET A 487 2.56 4.16 -7.89
CA MET A 487 2.02 3.36 -8.98
C MET A 487 2.41 3.99 -10.32
N LEU A 488 2.68 3.16 -11.31
CA LEU A 488 2.69 3.57 -12.71
C LEU A 488 1.39 3.11 -13.37
N LEU A 489 0.69 4.04 -14.01
CA LEU A 489 -0.29 3.74 -15.05
C LEU A 489 0.47 3.66 -16.38
N LEU A 490 0.37 2.53 -17.05
CA LEU A 490 0.93 2.29 -18.38
C LEU A 490 -0.26 2.15 -19.33
N GLU A 491 -0.31 2.97 -20.38
CA GLU A 491 -1.33 2.87 -21.43
C GLU A 491 -0.68 2.34 -22.71
N GLY A 492 -1.34 1.40 -23.39
CA GLY A 492 -0.89 0.76 -24.62
C GLY A 492 -1.27 -0.71 -24.68
N ALA A 493 -1.70 -1.17 -25.86
CA ALA A 493 -2.17 -2.55 -26.06
C ALA A 493 -1.10 -3.60 -25.74
N ASP A 494 0.16 -3.40 -26.15
CA ASP A 494 1.23 -4.39 -25.94
C ASP A 494 1.50 -4.68 -24.46
N VAL A 495 1.54 -3.62 -23.63
CA VAL A 495 1.78 -3.76 -22.20
C VAL A 495 0.56 -4.34 -21.49
N ALA A 496 -0.65 -3.96 -21.91
CA ALA A 496 -1.88 -4.54 -21.40
C ALA A 496 -2.02 -6.02 -21.75
N GLU A 497 -1.70 -6.43 -22.98
CA GLU A 497 -1.70 -7.82 -23.41
C GLU A 497 -0.78 -8.68 -22.51
N TYR A 498 0.43 -8.18 -22.22
CA TYR A 498 1.39 -8.89 -21.36
C TYR A 498 0.79 -9.20 -19.97
N TYR A 499 0.29 -8.18 -19.27
CA TYR A 499 -0.25 -8.37 -17.92
C TYR A 499 -1.63 -9.03 -17.91
N ALA A 500 -2.45 -8.85 -18.95
CA ALA A 500 -3.71 -9.57 -19.11
C ALA A 500 -3.46 -11.08 -19.29
N ALA A 501 -2.45 -11.47 -20.08
CA ALA A 501 -2.07 -12.87 -20.26
C ALA A 501 -1.58 -13.50 -18.94
N VAL A 502 -0.80 -12.78 -18.14
CA VAL A 502 -0.43 -13.22 -16.78
C VAL A 502 -1.67 -13.40 -15.92
N PHE A 503 -2.54 -12.39 -15.86
CA PHE A 503 -3.76 -12.43 -15.06
C PHE A 503 -4.63 -13.62 -15.45
N ASP A 504 -4.87 -13.84 -16.75
CA ASP A 504 -5.76 -14.89 -17.23
C ASP A 504 -5.18 -16.29 -16.93
N ALA A 505 -3.86 -16.47 -16.98
CA ALA A 505 -3.22 -17.70 -16.52
C ALA A 505 -3.34 -17.90 -15.00
N ASP A 506 -3.19 -16.82 -14.22
CA ASP A 506 -3.36 -16.86 -12.77
C ASP A 506 -4.81 -17.10 -12.34
N TRP A 507 -5.76 -16.60 -13.12
CA TRP A 507 -7.19 -16.79 -12.97
C TRP A 507 -7.67 -18.22 -13.28
N GLN A 508 -7.07 -18.86 -14.28
CA GLN A 508 -7.33 -20.25 -14.64
C GLN A 508 -6.77 -21.21 -13.57
N GLY A 509 -5.66 -20.82 -12.93
CA GLY A 509 -4.88 -21.69 -12.06
C GLY A 509 -4.01 -22.65 -12.89
N GLY A 510 -3.03 -23.30 -12.27
CA GLY A 510 -2.20 -24.27 -13.01
C GLY A 510 -2.97 -25.53 -13.41
N ASP A 511 -2.97 -25.94 -14.68
CA ASP A 511 -3.49 -27.27 -15.04
C ASP A 511 -2.62 -28.37 -14.43
N TRP A 512 -3.25 -29.47 -13.99
CA TRP A 512 -2.55 -30.74 -13.82
C TRP A 512 -2.20 -31.25 -15.22
N THR A 513 -0.99 -30.96 -15.68
CA THR A 513 -0.42 -31.74 -16.78
C THR A 513 0.05 -33.06 -16.19
N LEU A 514 -0.85 -34.03 -16.07
CA LEU A 514 -0.42 -35.42 -15.98
C LEU A 514 0.30 -35.71 -17.31
N PRO A 515 1.60 -36.03 -17.32
CA PRO A 515 2.26 -36.33 -18.58
C PRO A 515 1.51 -37.51 -19.21
N LEU A 516 1.16 -37.39 -20.49
CA LEU A 516 0.44 -38.46 -21.21
C LEU A 516 1.15 -39.82 -21.09
N GLY A 517 2.48 -39.79 -20.89
CA GLY A 517 3.28 -40.97 -20.57
C GLY A 517 2.87 -41.67 -19.27
N LEU A 518 2.46 -40.95 -18.22
CA LEU A 518 1.99 -41.51 -16.94
C LEU A 518 0.63 -42.21 -17.09
N ILE A 519 -0.27 -41.60 -17.87
CA ILE A 519 -1.55 -42.22 -18.27
C ILE A 519 -1.27 -43.45 -19.14
N GLY A 520 -0.34 -43.35 -20.09
CA GLY A 520 0.12 -44.47 -20.91
C GLY A 520 0.69 -45.63 -20.10
N THR A 521 1.56 -45.37 -19.12
CA THR A 521 2.10 -46.41 -18.23
C THR A 521 1.06 -47.01 -17.30
N LEU A 522 0.09 -46.23 -16.82
CA LEU A 522 -1.03 -46.75 -16.03
C LEU A 522 -1.92 -47.66 -16.89
N VAL A 523 -2.22 -47.27 -18.13
CA VAL A 523 -3.01 -48.07 -19.06
C VAL A 523 -2.25 -49.35 -19.47
N VAL A 524 -0.96 -49.26 -19.78
CA VAL A 524 -0.12 -50.43 -20.10
C VAL A 524 0.03 -51.34 -18.88
N GLY A 525 0.27 -50.78 -17.69
CA GLY A 525 0.35 -51.54 -16.45
C GLY A 525 -0.95 -52.27 -16.12
N LEU A 526 -2.10 -51.61 -16.30
CA LEU A 526 -3.42 -52.22 -16.13
C LEU A 526 -3.67 -53.31 -17.18
N PHE A 527 -3.26 -53.11 -18.43
CA PHE A 527 -3.38 -54.09 -19.51
C PHE A 527 -2.51 -55.33 -19.26
N VAL A 528 -1.28 -55.14 -18.79
CA VAL A 528 -0.36 -56.23 -18.39
C VAL A 528 -0.92 -57.00 -17.18
N ALA A 529 -1.49 -56.31 -16.19
CA ALA A 529 -2.14 -56.95 -15.05
C ALA A 529 -3.36 -57.79 -15.46
N VAL A 530 -4.18 -57.30 -16.41
CA VAL A 530 -5.32 -58.07 -16.97
C VAL A 530 -4.84 -59.28 -17.77
N LEU A 531 -3.76 -59.15 -18.55
CA LEU A 531 -3.17 -60.27 -19.30
C LEU A 531 -2.55 -61.33 -18.38
N LEU A 532 -1.87 -60.91 -17.31
CA LEU A 532 -1.33 -61.82 -16.29
C LEU A 532 -2.46 -62.50 -15.50
N GLY A 533 -3.51 -61.76 -15.13
CA GLY A 533 -4.70 -62.33 -14.48
C GLY A 533 -5.44 -63.34 -15.36
N ARG A 534 -5.44 -63.16 -16.68
CA ARG A 534 -5.99 -64.13 -17.64
C ARG A 534 -5.14 -65.40 -17.82
N ARG A 535 -3.85 -65.37 -17.49
CA ARG A 535 -2.98 -66.57 -17.51
C ARG A 535 -3.08 -67.40 -16.23
N ILE A 536 -3.66 -66.86 -15.17
CA ILE A 536 -3.96 -67.61 -13.95
C ILE A 536 -5.38 -68.19 -14.10
N GLN A 537 -5.56 -69.11 -15.05
CA GLN A 537 -6.62 -70.09 -14.96
C GLN A 537 -6.07 -71.23 -14.11
N PHE A 538 -6.57 -71.37 -12.88
CA PHE A 538 -6.29 -72.52 -12.04
C PHE A 538 -6.87 -73.77 -12.70
N GLU A 539 -5.99 -74.70 -13.08
CA GLU A 539 -6.34 -76.09 -13.35
C GLU A 539 -7.04 -76.68 -12.12
N ALA A 540 -8.26 -77.18 -12.34
CA ALA A 540 -8.87 -78.16 -11.46
C ALA A 540 -8.33 -79.54 -11.85
N GLY A 541 -7.93 -80.35 -10.87
CA GLY A 541 -7.49 -81.72 -11.11
C GLY A 541 -7.08 -82.46 -9.84
N ASP A 542 -7.95 -83.39 -9.46
CA ASP A 542 -7.97 -84.29 -8.30
C ASP A 542 -6.71 -85.12 -7.96
N ASP A 543 -6.79 -85.66 -6.74
CA ASP A 543 -6.32 -86.97 -6.25
C ASP A 543 -5.04 -87.10 -5.40
N ALA A 544 -5.33 -87.30 -4.11
CA ALA A 544 -5.00 -88.49 -3.32
C ALA A 544 -3.58 -88.70 -2.74
N ARG A 545 -3.60 -88.56 -1.40
CA ARG A 545 -3.11 -89.50 -0.37
C ARG A 545 -1.62 -89.58 -0.01
N ALA A 546 -1.48 -89.68 1.33
CA ALA A 546 -0.40 -90.24 2.14
C ALA A 546 0.84 -89.35 2.28
N GLY A 547 1.32 -89.00 3.47
CA GLY A 547 0.97 -89.39 4.83
C GLY A 547 2.10 -88.97 5.77
N LEU A 548 1.74 -88.84 7.05
CA LEU A 548 2.59 -88.98 8.25
C LEU A 548 3.62 -87.89 8.60
N GLY A 549 3.61 -87.55 9.89
CA GLY A 549 4.78 -87.05 10.64
C GLY A 549 4.68 -85.56 10.99
N SER A 550 3.89 -85.19 12.00
CA SER A 550 4.32 -85.03 13.41
C SER A 550 5.25 -83.83 13.66
N GLY A 551 4.81 -82.91 14.53
CA GLY A 551 5.72 -82.26 15.47
C GLY A 551 5.66 -80.74 15.57
N ARG A 552 4.79 -80.25 16.47
CA ARG A 552 4.99 -79.15 17.44
C ARG A 552 5.43 -77.75 16.95
N GLU A 553 4.46 -76.83 17.11
CA GLU A 553 4.54 -75.53 17.81
C GLU A 553 5.92 -74.85 17.96
N VAL A 554 6.11 -73.73 17.25
CA VAL A 554 6.01 -72.35 17.80
C VAL A 554 5.37 -71.46 16.73
#